data_AF-A0A0C3SC24-F1
#
_entry.id   AF-A0A0C3SC24-F1
#
_cell.length_a   1.000
_cell.length_b   1.000
_cell.length_c   1.000
_cell.angle_alpha   90.00
_cell.angle_beta   90.00
_cell.angle_gamma   90.00
#
_symmetry.space_group_name_H-M   'P 1'
#
loop_
_entity.id
_entity.type
_entity.pdbx_description
1 polymer ?
#
loop_
_entity_poly.entity_id
_entity_poly.type
_entity_poly.pdbx_seq_one_letter_code
_entity_poly.pdbx_strand_id
1 'polypeptide(L)'
;ASLSEGEHYHHSLGGNLALIKPLLRAYVDAARVGGELWVATLDEHGIVGVALWYGPETAFLATEEQREAGWNQVMAQLPEDRTRWWDSVRINIYSLQLSRTYTVHVARDGYHLWILATHPSHERRGVATTLVRAVEDI
;
A
#
# COMPACT_ATOMS: atom_id res chain seq x y z
N ALA A 1 -18.52 8.49 13.75
CA ALA A 1 -17.40 9.31 14.24
C ALA A 1 -16.32 9.29 13.17
N SER A 2 -15.98 10.44 12.58
CA SER A 2 -14.81 10.48 11.70
C SER A 2 -13.58 10.38 12.59
N LEU A 3 -12.82 9.30 12.44
CA LEU A 3 -11.47 9.22 12.99
C LEU A 3 -10.68 10.42 12.45
N SER A 4 -9.91 11.10 13.30
CA SER A 4 -9.01 12.15 12.81
C SER A 4 -7.96 11.55 11.88
N GLU A 5 -7.37 12.33 10.97
CA GLU A 5 -6.45 11.83 9.94
C GLU A 5 -5.37 10.92 10.54
N GLY A 6 -5.40 9.64 10.19
CA GLY A 6 -4.39 8.67 10.59
C GLY A 6 -4.60 7.97 11.94
N GLU A 7 -5.67 8.27 12.68
CA GLU A 7 -6.01 7.54 13.93
C GLU A 7 -6.17 6.03 13.72
N HIS A 8 -6.55 5.60 12.51
CA HIS A 8 -6.63 4.18 12.15
C HIS A 8 -5.26 3.47 12.18
N TYR A 9 -4.14 4.20 12.09
CA TYR A 9 -2.79 3.67 12.25
C TYR A 9 -2.29 3.66 13.70
N HIS A 10 -3.00 4.30 14.63
CA HIS A 10 -2.52 4.50 16.00
C HIS A 10 -2.11 3.17 16.65
N HIS A 11 -2.96 2.14 16.54
CA HIS A 11 -2.68 0.85 17.16
C HIS A 11 -1.52 0.11 16.46
N SER A 12 -1.51 0.08 15.12
CA SER A 12 -0.49 -0.65 14.35
C SER A 12 0.90 -0.01 14.41
N LEU A 13 0.98 1.27 14.78
CA LEU A 13 2.24 2.00 14.98
C LEU A 13 2.63 2.15 16.45
N GLY A 14 2.04 1.35 17.36
CA GLY A 14 2.39 1.38 18.78
C GLY A 14 2.07 2.71 19.48
N GLY A 15 1.10 3.46 18.97
CA GLY A 15 0.75 4.80 19.43
C GLY A 15 1.62 5.92 18.86
N ASN A 16 2.65 5.60 18.07
CA ASN A 16 3.55 6.59 17.51
C ASN A 16 3.04 7.13 16.15
N LEU A 17 2.15 8.13 16.21
CA LEU A 17 1.58 8.77 15.03
C LEU A 17 2.62 9.49 14.15
N ALA A 18 3.81 9.81 14.66
CA ALA A 18 4.88 10.39 13.87
C ALA A 18 5.39 9.44 12.76
N LEU A 19 5.13 8.14 12.90
CA LEU A 19 5.49 7.11 11.92
C LEU A 19 4.51 7.00 10.75
N ILE A 20 3.36 7.70 10.77
CA ILE A 20 2.38 7.63 9.66
C ILE A 20 3.00 8.11 8.35
N LYS A 21 3.63 9.29 8.34
CA LYS A 21 4.27 9.83 7.13
C LYS A 21 5.41 8.92 6.62
N PRO A 22 6.34 8.45 7.47
CA PRO A 22 7.31 7.43 7.10
C PRO A 22 6.71 6.15 6.53
N LEU A 23 5.62 5.63 7.12
CA LEU A 23 4.94 4.43 6.65
C LEU A 23 4.33 4.63 5.25
N LEU A 24 3.61 5.74 5.05
CA LEU A 24 3.03 6.06 3.74
C LEU A 24 4.12 6.25 2.67
N ARG A 25 5.24 6.88 3.04
CA ARG A 25 6.41 7.00 2.17
C ARG A 25 7.00 5.63 1.82
N ALA A 26 7.15 4.74 2.80
CA ALA A 26 7.66 3.38 2.57
C ALA A 26 6.77 2.60 1.59
N TYR A 27 5.44 2.77 1.62
CA TYR A 27 4.56 2.18 0.61
C TYR A 27 4.87 2.68 -0.80
N VAL A 28 4.98 4.00 -0.96
CA VAL A 28 5.26 4.64 -2.25
C VAL A 28 6.64 4.23 -2.76
N ASP A 29 7.66 4.26 -1.91
CA ASP A 29 9.03 3.96 -2.32
C ASP A 29 9.21 2.47 -2.64
N ALA A 30 8.59 1.55 -1.89
CA ALA A 30 8.57 0.13 -2.24
C ALA A 30 7.87 -0.15 -3.58
N ALA A 31 6.79 0.59 -3.89
CA ALA A 31 6.11 0.49 -5.18
C ALA A 31 6.98 1.03 -6.32
N ARG A 32 7.72 2.12 -6.10
CA ARG A 32 8.67 2.65 -7.10
C ARG A 32 9.83 1.69 -7.41
N VAL A 33 10.21 0.82 -6.46
CA VAL A 33 11.30 -0.15 -6.63
C VAL A 33 10.85 -1.41 -7.37
N GLY A 34 9.73 -2.02 -6.98
CA GLY A 34 9.35 -3.34 -7.53
C GLY A 34 7.86 -3.50 -7.81
N GLY A 35 7.15 -2.39 -7.98
CA GLY A 35 5.76 -2.32 -8.40
C GLY A 35 5.57 -1.10 -9.31
N GLU A 36 4.42 -0.46 -9.19
CA GLU A 36 4.04 0.69 -10.00
C GLU A 36 3.33 1.75 -9.17
N LEU A 37 3.68 3.01 -9.43
CA LEU A 37 3.06 4.20 -8.83
C LEU A 37 2.28 4.94 -9.92
N TRP A 38 0.95 4.96 -9.78
CA TRP A 38 0.04 5.67 -10.66
C TRP A 38 -0.53 6.89 -9.94
N VAL A 39 -0.53 8.05 -10.60
CA VAL A 39 -1.06 9.30 -10.05
C VAL A 39 -2.10 9.91 -10.99
N ALA A 40 -3.21 10.35 -10.41
CA ALA A 40 -4.21 11.15 -11.11
C ALA A 40 -3.95 12.61 -10.80
N THR A 41 -3.82 13.44 -11.84
CA THR A 41 -3.54 14.87 -11.70
C THR A 41 -4.64 15.71 -12.34
N LEU A 42 -4.87 16.90 -11.79
CA LEU A 42 -5.66 17.96 -12.39
C LEU A 42 -4.80 19.22 -12.44
N ASP A 43 -4.81 19.94 -13.57
CA ASP A 43 -3.90 21.05 -13.85
C ASP A 43 -3.79 22.07 -12.70
N GLU A 44 -4.93 22.47 -12.13
CA GLU A 44 -4.98 23.48 -11.06
C GLU A 44 -4.81 22.90 -9.64
N HIS A 45 -4.89 21.59 -9.46
CA HIS A 45 -4.94 20.95 -8.13
C HIS A 45 -3.77 19.99 -7.87
N GLY A 46 -2.94 19.70 -8.86
CA GLY A 46 -1.86 18.73 -8.76
C GLY A 46 -2.41 17.30 -8.59
N ILE A 47 -1.78 16.52 -7.72
CA ILE A 47 -2.15 15.11 -7.48
C ILE A 47 -3.46 15.05 -6.68
N VAL A 48 -4.49 14.44 -7.27
CA VAL A 48 -5.81 14.24 -6.64
C VAL A 48 -6.12 12.79 -6.35
N GLY A 49 -5.28 11.87 -6.79
CA GLY A 49 -5.39 10.44 -6.46
C GLY A 49 -4.09 9.69 -6.73
N VAL A 50 -3.96 8.54 -6.07
CA VAL A 50 -2.80 7.65 -6.20
C VAL A 50 -3.26 6.20 -6.16
N ALA A 51 -2.59 5.35 -6.94
CA ALA A 51 -2.70 3.91 -6.84
C ALA A 51 -1.31 3.25 -6.86
N LEU A 52 -1.12 2.24 -6.02
CA LEU A 52 0.09 1.43 -5.95
C LEU A 52 -0.23 0.00 -6.37
N TRP A 53 0.41 -0.47 -7.43
CA TRP A 53 0.17 -1.78 -8.01
C TRP A 53 1.43 -2.64 -7.97
N TYR A 54 1.25 -3.95 -7.91
CA TYR A 54 2.32 -4.93 -8.07
C TYR A 54 1.87 -5.95 -9.11
N GLY A 55 2.67 -6.09 -10.16
CA GLY A 55 2.36 -7.02 -11.26
C GLY A 55 2.59 -8.50 -10.90
N PRO A 56 2.49 -9.38 -11.91
CA PRO A 56 2.73 -10.81 -11.76
C PRO A 56 4.09 -11.09 -11.11
N GLU A 57 4.14 -12.16 -10.32
CA GLU A 57 5.33 -12.68 -9.64
C GLU A 57 5.99 -11.74 -8.61
N THR A 58 5.46 -10.53 -8.41
CA THR A 58 5.93 -9.57 -7.41
C THR A 58 4.81 -9.17 -6.44
N ALA A 59 5.20 -8.56 -5.33
CA ALA A 59 4.32 -8.14 -4.26
C ALA A 59 4.97 -7.01 -3.45
N PHE A 60 4.18 -6.38 -2.59
CA PHE A 60 4.71 -5.43 -1.61
C PHE A 60 5.74 -6.14 -0.71
N LEU A 61 6.94 -5.57 -0.64
CA LEU A 61 8.07 -6.06 0.17
C LEU A 61 8.56 -7.48 -0.19
N ALA A 62 8.35 -7.92 -1.44
CA ALA A 62 8.88 -9.19 -1.94
C ALA A 62 10.43 -9.22 -1.90
N THR A 63 11.09 -8.13 -2.30
CA THR A 63 12.56 -8.05 -2.38
C THR A 63 13.16 -7.32 -1.18
N GLU A 64 14.46 -7.54 -0.95
CA GLU A 64 15.19 -6.80 0.09
C GLU A 64 15.25 -5.31 -0.23
N GLU A 65 15.49 -4.96 -1.50
CA GLU A 65 15.52 -3.56 -1.95
C GLU A 65 14.21 -2.82 -1.64
N GLN A 66 13.06 -3.46 -1.83
CA GLN A 66 11.76 -2.88 -1.44
C GLN A 66 11.64 -2.68 0.08
N ARG A 67 12.19 -3.58 0.89
CA ARG A 67 12.18 -3.48 2.35
C ARG A 67 13.11 -2.38 2.87
N GLU A 68 14.27 -2.25 2.25
CA GLU A 68 15.25 -1.22 2.58
C GLU A 68 14.81 0.19 2.14
N ALA A 69 13.86 0.29 1.20
CA ALA A 69 13.26 1.54 0.71
C ALA A 69 12.34 2.27 1.72
N GLY A 70 12.54 2.10 3.03
CA GLY A 70 11.85 2.83 4.09
C GLY A 70 11.10 1.94 5.08
N TRP A 71 10.71 0.72 4.68
CA TRP A 71 9.94 -0.18 5.54
C TRP A 71 10.72 -0.61 6.79
N ASN A 72 11.95 -1.09 6.60
CA ASN A 72 12.80 -1.56 7.70
C ASN A 72 13.05 -0.46 8.74
N GLN A 73 13.18 0.81 8.29
CA GLN A 73 13.39 1.97 9.15
C GLN A 73 12.14 2.31 9.98
N VAL A 74 10.93 2.06 9.46
CA VAL A 74 9.70 2.18 10.24
C VAL A 74 9.60 1.04 11.25
N MET A 75 9.82 -0.20 10.82
CA MET A 75 9.72 -1.38 11.70
C MET A 75 10.73 -1.34 12.86
N ALA A 76 11.94 -0.83 12.63
CA ALA A 76 12.96 -0.67 13.66
C ALA A 76 12.57 0.30 14.79
N GLN A 77 11.59 1.18 14.55
CA GLN A 77 11.09 2.14 15.54
C GLN A 77 9.87 1.63 16.31
N LEU A 78 9.33 0.47 15.92
CA LEU A 78 8.16 -0.11 16.56
C LEU A 78 8.56 -0.99 17.76
N PRO A 79 7.73 -1.04 18.81
CA PRO A 79 7.83 -2.07 19.82
C PRO A 79 7.76 -3.47 19.20
N GLU A 80 8.45 -4.44 19.81
CA GLU A 80 8.62 -5.79 19.27
C GLU A 80 7.27 -6.49 18.97
N ASP A 81 6.26 -6.30 19.82
CA ASP A 81 4.93 -6.87 19.64
C ASP A 81 4.22 -6.30 18.40
N ARG A 82 4.49 -5.03 18.04
CA ARG A 82 3.96 -4.39 16.82
C ARG A 82 4.72 -4.81 15.58
N THR A 83 6.03 -4.98 15.65
CA THR A 83 6.82 -5.55 14.55
C THR A 83 6.37 -6.97 14.24
N ARG A 84 6.20 -7.82 15.27
CA ARG A 84 5.64 -9.18 15.12
C ARG A 84 4.24 -9.17 14.54
N TRP A 85 3.40 -8.20 14.92
CA TRP A 85 2.07 -8.04 14.32
C TRP A 85 2.17 -7.75 12.82
N TRP A 86 3.04 -6.83 12.39
CA TRP A 86 3.26 -6.54 10.97
C TRP A 86 3.80 -7.74 10.19
N ASP A 87 4.72 -8.51 10.76
CA ASP A 87 5.19 -9.77 10.16
C ASP A 87 4.05 -10.77 9.97
N SER A 88 3.17 -10.89 10.97
CA SER A 88 2.01 -11.78 10.89
C SER A 88 1.05 -11.32 9.79
N VAL A 89 0.81 -10.01 9.65
CA VAL A 89 -0.05 -9.43 8.61
C VAL A 89 0.54 -9.72 7.23
N ARG A 90 1.84 -9.47 7.04
CA ARG A 90 2.55 -9.76 5.78
C ARG A 90 2.43 -11.23 5.40
N ILE A 91 2.68 -12.14 6.34
CA ILE A 91 2.56 -13.59 6.10
C ILE A 91 1.11 -13.96 5.79
N ASN A 92 0.14 -13.48 6.58
CA ASN A 92 -1.26 -13.89 6.46
C ASN A 92 -1.93 -13.40 5.18
N ILE A 93 -1.68 -12.15 4.77
CA ILE A 93 -2.24 -11.60 3.52
C ILE A 93 -1.73 -12.39 2.31
N TYR A 94 -0.41 -12.59 2.23
CA TYR A 94 0.18 -13.21 1.04
C TYR A 94 0.05 -14.74 1.00
N SER A 95 0.24 -15.43 2.13
CA SER A 95 0.29 -16.90 2.11
C SER A 95 -1.06 -17.56 2.37
N LEU A 96 -1.92 -16.98 3.21
CA LEU A 96 -3.15 -17.64 3.67
C LEU A 96 -4.41 -17.16 2.96
N GLN A 97 -4.52 -15.88 2.61
CA GLN A 97 -5.72 -15.37 1.94
C GLN A 97 -5.68 -15.65 0.43
N LEU A 98 -4.53 -15.43 -0.22
CA LEU A 98 -4.42 -15.65 -1.67
C LEU A 98 -4.54 -17.13 -2.04
N SER A 99 -3.90 -18.05 -1.30
CA SER A 99 -3.96 -19.49 -1.60
C SER A 99 -5.30 -20.16 -1.33
N ARG A 100 -6.13 -19.57 -0.45
CA ARG A 100 -7.46 -20.10 -0.08
C ARG A 100 -8.59 -19.55 -0.94
N THR A 101 -8.44 -18.32 -1.42
CA THR A 101 -9.49 -17.59 -2.14
C THR A 101 -9.31 -17.69 -3.65
N TYR A 102 -8.07 -17.76 -4.10
CA TYR A 102 -7.70 -17.79 -5.50
C TYR A 102 -7.00 -19.09 -5.84
N THR A 103 -7.07 -19.51 -7.10
CA THR A 103 -6.16 -20.55 -7.58
C THR A 103 -4.72 -20.02 -7.46
N VAL A 104 -3.76 -20.93 -7.30
CA VAL A 104 -2.33 -20.57 -7.25
C VAL A 104 -1.91 -19.70 -8.45
N HIS A 105 -2.56 -19.87 -9.60
CA HIS A 105 -2.34 -19.06 -10.79
C HIS A 105 -2.80 -17.61 -10.61
N VAL A 106 -4.00 -17.36 -10.06
CA VAL A 106 -4.48 -15.98 -9.88
C VAL A 106 -3.67 -15.22 -8.81
N ALA A 107 -3.18 -15.91 -7.77
CA ALA A 107 -2.32 -15.30 -6.77
C ALA A 107 -0.94 -14.88 -7.32
N ARG A 108 -0.38 -15.68 -8.24
CA ARG A 108 0.96 -15.46 -8.83
C ARG A 108 0.90 -14.57 -10.06
N ASP A 109 -0.09 -14.77 -10.92
CA ASP A 109 -0.18 -14.20 -12.27
C ASP A 109 -1.05 -12.93 -12.30
N GLY A 110 -1.65 -12.54 -11.16
CA GLY A 110 -2.52 -11.38 -11.04
C GLY A 110 -1.78 -10.08 -10.68
N TYR A 111 -2.37 -8.95 -11.06
CA TYR A 111 -2.01 -7.64 -10.54
C TYR A 111 -2.66 -7.39 -9.18
N HIS A 112 -1.86 -6.94 -8.22
CA HIS A 112 -2.28 -6.69 -6.84
C HIS A 112 -2.32 -5.19 -6.55
N LEU A 113 -3.51 -4.68 -6.23
CA LEU A 113 -3.70 -3.31 -5.75
C LEU A 113 -3.36 -3.24 -4.26
N TRP A 114 -2.35 -2.44 -3.90
CA TRP A 114 -1.94 -2.26 -2.50
C TRP A 114 -2.57 -1.01 -1.86
N ILE A 115 -2.54 0.13 -2.57
CA ILE A 115 -3.12 1.39 -2.10
C ILE A 115 -3.95 1.97 -3.23
N LEU A 116 -5.14 2.46 -2.89
CA LEU A 116 -5.97 3.32 -3.74
C LEU A 116 -6.49 4.46 -2.88
N ALA A 117 -6.14 5.69 -3.23
CA ALA A 117 -6.58 6.85 -2.50
C ALA A 117 -7.00 7.97 -3.45
N THR A 118 -8.03 8.71 -3.06
CA THR A 118 -8.50 9.93 -3.71
C THR A 118 -8.52 11.03 -2.67
N HIS A 119 -8.10 12.23 -3.05
CA HIS A 119 -8.18 13.39 -2.16
C HIS A 119 -9.65 13.66 -1.78
N PRO A 120 -10.00 13.91 -0.50
CA PRO A 120 -11.39 14.03 -0.05
C PRO A 120 -12.25 14.99 -0.88
N SER A 121 -11.71 16.17 -1.23
CA SER A 121 -12.40 17.17 -2.08
C SER A 121 -12.73 16.70 -3.51
N HIS A 122 -12.15 15.59 -3.96
CA HIS A 122 -12.27 15.03 -5.30
C HIS A 122 -12.92 13.63 -5.32
N GLU A 123 -13.43 13.17 -4.17
CA GLU A 123 -14.18 11.92 -4.09
C GLU A 123 -15.50 11.97 -4.89
N ARG A 124 -15.98 10.79 -5.29
CA ARG A 124 -17.20 10.61 -6.10
C ARG A 124 -17.17 11.31 -7.47
N ARG A 125 -15.97 11.60 -8.00
CA ARG A 125 -15.75 12.17 -9.33
C ARG A 125 -15.05 11.23 -10.32
N GLY A 126 -14.98 9.94 -9.98
CA GLY A 126 -14.37 8.92 -10.85
C GLY A 126 -12.84 8.81 -10.78
N VAL A 127 -12.14 9.59 -9.93
CA VAL A 127 -10.67 9.56 -9.80
C VAL A 127 -10.14 8.14 -9.54
N ALA A 128 -10.67 7.48 -8.51
CA ALA A 128 -10.30 6.10 -8.18
C ALA A 128 -10.60 5.12 -9.33
N THR A 129 -11.73 5.28 -10.02
CA THR A 129 -12.10 4.46 -11.18
C THR A 129 -11.11 4.64 -12.33
N THR A 130 -10.69 5.86 -12.63
CA THR A 130 -9.68 6.15 -13.65
C THR A 130 -8.36 5.46 -13.34
N LEU A 131 -7.91 5.50 -12.08
CA LEU A 131 -6.67 4.85 -11.65
C LEU A 131 -6.72 3.32 -11.77
N VAL A 132 -7.87 2.69 -11.54
CA VAL A 132 -8.04 1.24 -11.72
C VAL A 132 -8.05 0.88 -13.20
N ARG A 133 -8.84 1.60 -14.02
CA ARG A 133 -8.92 1.36 -15.47
C ARG A 133 -7.59 1.49 -16.19
N ALA A 134 -6.74 2.41 -15.74
CA ALA A 134 -5.41 2.61 -16.32
C ALA A 134 -4.53 1.34 -16.30
N VAL A 135 -4.80 0.41 -15.37
CA VAL A 135 -4.06 -0.85 -15.24
C VAL A 135 -4.82 -2.03 -15.85
N GLU A 136 -6.15 -1.95 -15.99
CA GLU A 136 -6.95 -2.99 -16.67
C GLU A 136 -6.55 -3.19 -18.14
N ASP A 137 -5.98 -2.16 -18.77
CA ASP A 137 -5.61 -2.13 -20.19
C ASP A 137 -4.14 -2.57 -20.46
N ILE A 138 -3.42 -3.05 -19.43
CA ILE A 138 -2.01 -3.50 -19.51
C ILE A 138 -1.93 -5.02 -19.68
#